data_AF-A0AAU6XM52-F1
#
_entry.id   AF-A0AAU6XM52-F1
#
_cell.length_a   1.000
_cell.length_b   1.000
_cell.length_c   1.000
_cell.angle_alpha   90.00
_cell.angle_beta   90.00
_cell.angle_gamma   90.00
#
_symmetry.space_group_name_H-M   'P 1'
#
loop_
_entity.id
_entity.type
_entity.pdbx_description
1 polymer ?
#
loop_
_entity_poly.entity_id
_entity_poly.type
_entity_poly.pdbx_seq_one_letter_code
_entity_poly.pdbx_strand_id
1 'polypeptide(L)'
;MTEATLPTSAASPTARQVWTRTRGIALALVLLLAGAVAIAVVRSDARHGALDPRSADPYGSRAVAELLADRGVSTRVVTTLDEARAATGRNTTLLVAGPDLLTERQQTRLHSATTGSGGRTVLVAPGGGAVERLAPGVTADPALSFDSTLTPACDLPAARRAGDADTGGVRYSTHLEADACYPSRRLATLLRIPDPSAKASAEGAQGDTVVLGARDILLNNHLDEHGNASLALQLLGSRDHLVWYLPSLSDVPAPDEERSFFDLLPSGWLWGTLQLFIAAALAALWRARRLGPLVPEKLPVAIRASETVEGRARLYRKANARDRAATALRSATRTRLAPLVGVPVTQAQTPESLLPALSAHLRGAHGDGQSLHALLFGPPPGDDAALIALADQLDALESEVRRP
;
A
#
# COMPACT_ATOMS: atom_id res chain seq x y z
N MET A 1 49.90 31.77 9.82
CA MET A 1 49.35 30.41 9.63
C MET A 1 47.93 30.47 10.17
N THR A 2 46.97 30.67 9.29
CA THR A 2 45.57 30.89 9.67
C THR A 2 44.74 30.14 8.64
N GLU A 3 44.24 28.98 9.04
CA GLU A 3 43.47 28.07 8.22
C GLU A 3 42.02 28.57 8.20
N ALA A 4 41.57 29.08 7.05
CA ALA A 4 40.20 29.53 6.86
C ALA A 4 39.33 28.32 6.48
N THR A 5 38.45 27.92 7.40
CA THR A 5 37.45 26.86 7.20
C THR A 5 36.41 27.33 6.18
N LEU A 6 36.28 26.63 5.04
CA LEU A 6 35.22 26.90 4.05
C LEU A 6 33.87 26.30 4.53
N PRO A 7 32.75 27.01 4.38
CA PRO A 7 31.44 26.49 4.79
C PRO A 7 30.98 25.43 3.79
N THR A 8 30.67 24.23 4.31
CA THR A 8 30.03 23.17 3.53
C THR A 8 28.55 23.48 3.45
N SER A 9 28.09 24.06 2.34
CA SER A 9 26.65 24.23 2.10
C SER A 9 26.07 22.92 1.56
N ALA A 10 25.76 21.98 2.45
CA ALA A 10 24.90 20.86 2.14
C ALA A 10 23.47 21.39 1.98
N ALA A 11 23.00 21.58 0.74
CA ALA A 11 21.60 21.84 0.48
C ALA A 11 20.80 20.55 0.78
N SER A 12 20.35 20.40 2.02
CA SER A 12 19.36 19.40 2.39
C SER A 12 18.08 19.65 1.56
N PRO A 13 17.44 18.61 0.99
CA PRO A 13 16.16 18.80 0.33
C PRO A 13 15.18 19.42 1.33
N THR A 14 14.57 20.54 0.96
CA THR A 14 13.64 21.25 1.84
C THR A 14 12.46 20.34 2.20
N ALA A 15 12.06 20.34 3.47
CA ALA A 15 10.97 19.50 4.01
C ALA A 15 9.67 19.60 3.20
N ARG A 16 9.44 20.77 2.56
CA ARG A 16 8.32 21.02 1.63
C ARG A 16 8.31 20.09 0.41
N GLN A 17 9.48 19.80 -0.15
CA GLN A 17 9.62 19.01 -1.39
C GLN A 17 9.46 17.49 -1.12
N VAL A 18 9.82 17.04 0.09
CA VAL A 18 9.51 15.69 0.57
C VAL A 18 8.02 15.57 0.87
N TRP A 19 7.42 16.57 1.51
CA TRP A 19 6.01 16.56 1.90
C TRP A 19 5.02 16.56 0.73
N THR A 20 5.31 17.28 -0.36
CA THR A 20 4.48 17.24 -1.58
C THR A 20 4.54 15.89 -2.28
N ARG A 21 5.68 15.20 -2.21
CA ARG A 21 5.89 13.89 -2.85
C ARG A 21 5.28 12.74 -2.04
N THR A 22 5.31 12.84 -0.70
CA THR A 22 4.67 11.85 0.19
C THR A 22 3.15 12.03 0.27
N ARG A 23 2.62 13.26 0.10
CA ARG A 23 1.17 13.51 0.04
C ARG A 23 0.46 12.78 -1.09
N GLY A 24 1.06 12.74 -2.28
CA GLY A 24 0.48 12.00 -3.42
C GLY A 24 0.41 10.49 -3.17
N ILE A 25 1.46 9.93 -2.57
CA ILE A 25 1.52 8.51 -2.20
C ILE A 25 0.54 8.19 -1.06
N ALA A 26 0.45 9.06 -0.04
CA ALA A 26 -0.48 8.90 1.06
C ALA A 26 -1.95 8.98 0.59
N LEU A 27 -2.27 9.93 -0.31
CA LEU A 27 -3.60 10.04 -0.90
C LEU A 27 -3.96 8.79 -1.71
N ALA A 28 -3.03 8.29 -2.52
CA ALA A 28 -3.24 7.07 -3.29
C ALA A 28 -3.46 5.85 -2.37
N LEU A 29 -2.70 5.73 -1.28
CA LEU A 29 -2.87 4.67 -0.29
C LEU A 29 -4.24 4.76 0.41
N VAL A 30 -4.67 5.96 0.79
CA VAL A 30 -5.98 6.20 1.43
C VAL A 30 -7.11 5.85 0.46
N LEU A 31 -7.02 6.25 -0.80
CA LEU A 31 -8.03 5.90 -1.81
C LEU A 31 -8.09 4.39 -2.07
N LEU A 32 -6.94 3.71 -2.08
CA LEU A 32 -6.86 2.26 -2.24
C LEU A 32 -7.48 1.53 -1.03
N LEU A 33 -7.15 1.97 0.19
CA LEU A 33 -7.77 1.47 1.44
C LEU A 33 -9.28 1.73 1.47
N ALA A 34 -9.73 2.94 1.13
CA ALA A 34 -11.15 3.28 1.07
C ALA A 34 -11.89 2.43 0.02
N GLY A 35 -11.28 2.21 -1.15
CA GLY A 35 -11.80 1.31 -2.18
C GLY A 35 -11.88 -0.14 -1.68
N ALA A 36 -10.85 -0.63 -1.00
CA ALA A 36 -10.85 -1.97 -0.41
C ALA A 36 -11.94 -2.13 0.65
N VAL A 37 -12.13 -1.13 1.53
CA VAL A 37 -13.19 -1.12 2.55
C VAL A 37 -14.57 -1.06 1.90
N ALA A 38 -14.77 -0.20 0.89
CA ALA A 38 -16.04 -0.11 0.18
C ALA A 38 -16.40 -1.45 -0.51
N ILE A 39 -15.43 -2.09 -1.17
CA ILE A 39 -15.61 -3.43 -1.77
C ILE A 39 -15.93 -4.47 -0.70
N ALA A 40 -15.25 -4.42 0.45
CA ALA A 40 -15.50 -5.34 1.56
C ALA A 40 -16.93 -5.19 2.09
N VAL A 41 -17.38 -3.95 2.36
CA VAL A 41 -18.74 -3.67 2.85
C VAL A 41 -19.81 -4.14 1.87
N VAL A 42 -19.67 -3.83 0.57
CA VAL A 42 -20.63 -4.26 -0.45
C VAL A 42 -20.68 -5.79 -0.60
N ARG A 43 -19.52 -6.46 -0.51
CA ARG A 43 -19.46 -7.94 -0.55
C ARG A 43 -19.98 -8.60 0.72
N SER A 44 -19.86 -7.94 1.87
CA SER A 44 -20.36 -8.42 3.15
C SER A 44 -21.89 -8.40 3.21
N ASP A 45 -22.55 -7.38 2.66
CA ASP A 45 -24.01 -7.32 2.57
C ASP A 45 -24.56 -8.37 1.59
N ALA A 46 -23.89 -8.57 0.45
CA ALA A 46 -24.37 -9.48 -0.61
C ALA A 46 -24.31 -10.98 -0.26
N ARG A 47 -23.68 -11.39 0.85
CA ARG A 47 -23.61 -12.80 1.28
C ARG A 47 -24.11 -13.04 2.70
N HIS A 48 -24.78 -12.05 3.29
CA HIS A 48 -25.37 -12.24 4.61
C HIS A 48 -26.41 -13.38 4.56
N GLY A 49 -26.36 -14.29 5.54
CA GLY A 49 -27.30 -15.42 5.61
C GLY A 49 -27.22 -16.42 4.45
N ALA A 50 -26.08 -16.53 3.75
CA ALA A 50 -25.94 -17.50 2.66
C ALA A 50 -26.22 -18.94 3.15
N LEU A 51 -27.13 -19.63 2.47
CA LEU A 51 -27.66 -20.95 2.87
C LEU A 51 -28.32 -20.99 4.27
N ASP A 52 -28.67 -19.84 4.88
CA ASP A 52 -29.42 -19.81 6.14
C ASP A 52 -30.92 -20.04 5.85
N PRO A 53 -31.56 -21.08 6.41
CA PRO A 53 -32.99 -21.35 6.21
C PRO A 53 -33.90 -20.31 6.88
N ARG A 54 -33.35 -19.36 7.64
CA ARG A 54 -34.10 -18.25 8.24
C ARG A 54 -34.04 -16.98 7.38
N SER A 55 -33.10 -16.89 6.44
CA SER A 55 -32.93 -15.70 5.59
C SER A 55 -33.80 -15.77 4.34
N ALA A 56 -34.57 -14.69 4.11
CA ALA A 56 -35.34 -14.47 2.89
C ALA A 56 -34.53 -13.78 1.78
N ASP A 57 -33.25 -13.48 2.02
CA ASP A 57 -32.36 -12.87 1.01
C ASP A 57 -32.20 -13.80 -0.20
N PRO A 58 -31.82 -13.27 -1.38
CA PRO A 58 -31.64 -14.08 -2.59
C PRO A 58 -30.76 -15.32 -2.40
N TYR A 59 -29.70 -15.18 -1.59
CA TYR A 59 -28.75 -16.26 -1.30
C TYR A 59 -29.07 -17.05 -0.02
N GLY A 60 -30.20 -16.78 0.65
CA GLY A 60 -30.70 -17.58 1.77
C GLY A 60 -31.39 -18.86 1.31
N SER A 61 -31.92 -19.65 2.25
CA SER A 61 -32.61 -20.92 1.98
C SER A 61 -34.00 -21.02 2.62
N ARG A 62 -34.61 -19.89 2.99
CA ARG A 62 -35.94 -19.86 3.61
C ARG A 62 -37.03 -20.50 2.76
N ALA A 63 -37.00 -20.34 1.44
CA ALA A 63 -38.00 -20.94 0.56
C ALA A 63 -37.97 -22.48 0.66
N VAL A 64 -36.78 -23.10 0.75
CA VAL A 64 -36.65 -24.54 0.98
C VAL A 64 -37.23 -24.94 2.34
N ALA A 65 -36.91 -24.18 3.38
CA ALA A 65 -37.36 -24.48 4.74
C ALA A 65 -38.90 -24.42 4.89
N GLU A 66 -39.55 -23.40 4.30
CA GLU A 66 -41.01 -23.26 4.32
C GLU A 66 -41.68 -24.41 3.52
N LEU A 67 -41.16 -24.75 2.33
CA LEU A 67 -41.69 -25.85 1.52
C LEU A 67 -41.52 -27.24 2.14
N LEU A 68 -40.50 -27.41 3.00
CA LEU A 68 -40.30 -28.62 3.80
C LEU A 68 -41.25 -28.65 4.99
N ALA A 69 -41.45 -27.51 5.66
CA ALA A 69 -42.41 -27.38 6.76
C ALA A 69 -43.85 -27.68 6.30
N ASP A 70 -44.25 -27.20 5.11
CA ASP A 70 -45.53 -27.51 4.48
C ASP A 70 -45.73 -29.01 4.20
N ARG A 71 -44.63 -29.76 4.08
CA ARG A 71 -44.62 -31.23 3.91
C ARG A 71 -44.43 -31.99 5.23
N GLY A 72 -44.51 -31.31 6.37
CA GLY A 72 -44.42 -31.92 7.69
C GLY A 72 -42.98 -32.20 8.17
N VAL A 73 -41.96 -31.71 7.47
CA VAL A 73 -40.56 -31.88 7.89
C VAL A 73 -40.18 -30.77 8.85
N SER A 74 -39.84 -31.13 10.08
CA SER A 74 -39.42 -30.16 11.11
C SER A 74 -37.97 -29.73 10.89
N THR A 75 -37.73 -28.43 10.75
CA THR A 75 -36.39 -27.88 10.51
C THR A 75 -35.81 -27.26 11.79
N ARG A 76 -34.60 -27.67 12.18
CA ARG A 76 -33.84 -27.09 13.30
C ARG A 76 -32.47 -26.61 12.82
N VAL A 77 -32.17 -25.33 13.02
CA VAL A 77 -30.85 -24.78 12.75
C VAL A 77 -29.94 -25.01 13.95
N VAL A 78 -28.72 -25.50 13.70
CA VAL A 78 -27.66 -25.66 14.70
C VAL A 78 -26.40 -25.00 14.19
N THR A 79 -25.60 -24.43 15.09
CA THR A 79 -24.39 -23.67 14.72
C THR A 79 -23.11 -24.21 15.34
N THR A 80 -23.23 -25.28 16.14
CA THR A 80 -22.10 -25.96 16.76
C THR A 80 -22.01 -27.42 16.35
N LEU A 81 -20.79 -27.95 16.31
CA LEU A 81 -20.55 -29.35 16.00
C LEU A 81 -21.22 -30.29 17.01
N ASP A 82 -21.22 -29.95 18.30
CA ASP A 82 -21.78 -30.83 19.33
C ASP A 82 -23.31 -30.91 19.24
N GLU A 83 -23.99 -29.80 18.90
CA GLU A 83 -25.43 -29.83 18.59
C GLU A 83 -25.72 -30.66 17.34
N ALA A 84 -24.92 -30.50 16.28
CA ALA A 84 -25.07 -31.27 15.04
C ALA A 84 -24.90 -32.77 15.28
N ARG A 85 -23.90 -33.17 16.09
CA ARG A 85 -23.64 -34.57 16.46
C ARG A 85 -24.72 -35.13 17.36
N ALA A 86 -25.21 -34.37 18.34
CA ALA A 86 -26.26 -34.81 19.25
C ALA A 86 -27.60 -35.04 18.54
N ALA A 87 -27.83 -34.36 17.41
CA ALA A 87 -29.06 -34.46 16.65
C ALA A 87 -29.03 -35.56 15.57
N THR A 88 -27.91 -36.27 15.35
CA THR A 88 -27.87 -37.39 14.39
C THR A 88 -28.75 -38.55 14.85
N GLY A 89 -29.46 -39.16 13.92
CA GLY A 89 -30.37 -40.26 14.22
C GLY A 89 -31.08 -40.79 12.99
N ARG A 90 -31.75 -41.93 13.13
CA ARG A 90 -32.41 -42.66 12.02
C ARG A 90 -33.43 -41.82 11.26
N ASN A 91 -34.20 -41.01 11.98
CA ASN A 91 -35.25 -40.14 11.43
C ASN A 91 -34.76 -38.70 11.19
N THR A 92 -33.44 -38.48 11.15
CA THR A 92 -32.85 -37.16 10.93
C THR A 92 -32.07 -37.09 9.61
N THR A 93 -32.37 -36.08 8.80
CA THR A 93 -31.47 -35.59 7.76
C THR A 93 -30.60 -34.49 8.36
N LEU A 94 -29.28 -34.68 8.39
CA LEU A 94 -28.31 -33.66 8.75
C LEU A 94 -27.74 -33.00 7.49
N LEU A 95 -28.01 -31.72 7.28
CA LEU A 95 -27.42 -30.93 6.20
C LEU A 95 -26.21 -30.16 6.73
N VAL A 96 -25.07 -30.27 6.05
CA VAL A 96 -23.84 -29.52 6.36
C VAL A 96 -23.60 -28.50 5.26
N ALA A 97 -23.97 -27.24 5.51
CA ALA A 97 -23.98 -26.16 4.49
C ALA A 97 -22.57 -25.68 4.08
N GLY A 98 -21.57 -25.85 4.93
CA GLY A 98 -20.19 -25.44 4.67
C GLY A 98 -19.14 -26.41 5.21
N PRO A 99 -18.99 -27.62 4.64
CA PRO A 99 -18.07 -28.64 5.13
C PRO A 99 -16.62 -28.16 5.26
N ASP A 100 -16.15 -27.30 4.33
CA ASP A 100 -14.79 -26.77 4.30
C ASP A 100 -14.48 -25.74 5.41
N LEU A 101 -15.50 -25.22 6.10
CA LEU A 101 -15.30 -24.33 7.25
C LEU A 101 -14.89 -25.10 8.52
N LEU A 102 -15.11 -26.42 8.53
CA LEU A 102 -14.78 -27.28 9.66
C LEU A 102 -13.28 -27.65 9.61
N THR A 103 -12.63 -27.61 10.77
CA THR A 103 -11.27 -28.16 10.94
C THR A 103 -11.26 -29.67 10.68
N GLU A 104 -10.09 -30.22 10.35
CA GLU A 104 -9.96 -31.66 10.09
C GLU A 104 -10.50 -32.52 11.24
N ARG A 105 -10.18 -32.13 12.48
CA ARG A 105 -10.68 -32.80 13.70
C ARG A 105 -12.21 -32.74 13.82
N GLN A 106 -12.82 -31.60 13.49
CA GLN A 106 -14.28 -31.45 13.50
C GLN A 106 -14.94 -32.34 12.45
N GLN A 107 -14.36 -32.43 11.26
CA GLN A 107 -14.87 -33.29 10.20
C GLN A 107 -14.78 -34.77 10.56
N THR A 108 -13.66 -35.24 11.13
CA THR A 108 -13.53 -36.62 11.59
C THR A 108 -14.56 -36.95 12.68
N ARG A 109 -14.77 -36.04 13.64
CA ARG A 109 -15.79 -36.20 14.70
C ARG A 109 -17.20 -36.22 14.12
N LEU A 110 -17.49 -35.38 13.13
CA LEU A 110 -18.78 -35.35 12.46
C LEU A 110 -19.03 -36.67 11.72
N HIS A 111 -18.06 -37.11 10.91
CA HIS A 111 -18.11 -38.38 10.19
C HIS A 111 -18.38 -39.55 11.16
N SER A 112 -17.67 -39.63 12.29
CA SER A 112 -17.89 -40.68 13.29
C SER A 112 -19.28 -40.67 13.92
N ALA A 113 -19.95 -39.51 13.98
CA ALA A 113 -21.28 -39.39 14.56
C ALA A 113 -22.40 -39.69 13.54
N THR A 114 -22.11 -39.53 12.25
CA THR A 114 -23.07 -39.80 11.18
C THR A 114 -23.02 -41.23 10.69
N THR A 115 -21.83 -41.84 10.64
CA THR A 115 -21.64 -43.25 10.25
C THR A 115 -22.32 -44.18 11.25
N GLY A 116 -23.18 -45.07 10.76
CA GLY A 116 -23.94 -46.01 11.59
C GLY A 116 -25.14 -45.39 12.34
N SER A 117 -25.38 -44.08 12.20
CA SER A 117 -26.54 -43.41 12.83
C SER A 117 -27.89 -43.84 12.22
N GLY A 118 -27.86 -44.37 10.99
CA GLY A 118 -29.02 -44.67 10.16
C GLY A 118 -29.73 -43.43 9.60
N GLY A 119 -29.25 -42.23 9.93
CA GLY A 119 -29.72 -40.96 9.35
C GLY A 119 -29.19 -40.72 7.95
N ARG A 120 -29.62 -39.61 7.33
CA ARG A 120 -29.02 -39.10 6.09
C ARG A 120 -28.11 -37.95 6.41
N THR A 121 -26.93 -37.93 5.82
CA THR A 121 -26.04 -36.77 5.87
C THR A 121 -25.94 -36.18 4.48
N VAL A 122 -26.25 -34.89 4.33
CA VAL A 122 -26.12 -34.17 3.06
C VAL A 122 -24.99 -33.16 3.19
N LEU A 123 -23.96 -33.29 2.36
CA LEU A 123 -22.79 -32.43 2.32
C LEU A 123 -22.91 -31.46 1.14
N VAL A 124 -22.91 -30.15 1.43
CA VAL A 124 -23.11 -29.11 0.42
C VAL A 124 -21.76 -28.58 -0.09
N ALA A 125 -21.48 -28.91 -1.35
CA ALA A 125 -20.28 -28.60 -2.11
C ALA A 125 -18.97 -28.74 -1.31
N PRO A 126 -18.71 -29.90 -0.65
CA PRO A 126 -17.44 -30.13 0.02
C PRO A 126 -16.28 -30.12 -0.98
N GLY A 127 -15.21 -29.40 -0.67
CA GLY A 127 -13.93 -29.47 -1.38
C GLY A 127 -13.18 -30.78 -1.12
N GLY A 128 -12.02 -30.95 -1.76
CA GLY A 128 -11.24 -32.21 -1.73
C GLY A 128 -10.93 -32.72 -0.33
N GLY A 129 -10.30 -31.90 0.52
CA GLY A 129 -9.96 -32.32 1.88
C GLY A 129 -11.18 -32.57 2.76
N ALA A 130 -12.30 -31.88 2.51
CA ALA A 130 -13.53 -32.06 3.28
C ALA A 130 -14.26 -33.35 2.90
N VAL A 131 -14.41 -33.61 1.60
CA VAL A 131 -15.13 -34.78 1.11
C VAL A 131 -14.40 -36.08 1.46
N GLU A 132 -13.08 -36.12 1.39
CA GLU A 132 -12.29 -37.32 1.73
C GLU A 132 -12.42 -37.73 3.20
N ARG A 133 -12.60 -36.75 4.10
CA ARG A 133 -12.77 -37.00 5.55
C ARG A 133 -14.23 -37.31 5.93
N LEU A 134 -15.19 -36.65 5.29
CA LEU A 134 -16.63 -36.78 5.61
C LEU A 134 -17.31 -37.94 4.87
N ALA A 135 -16.82 -38.28 3.68
CA ALA A 135 -17.26 -39.41 2.86
C ALA A 135 -16.02 -40.16 2.31
N PRO A 136 -15.30 -40.93 3.16
CA PRO A 136 -14.11 -41.67 2.74
C PRO A 136 -14.38 -42.55 1.53
N GLY A 137 -13.54 -42.45 0.49
CA GLY A 137 -13.73 -43.14 -0.78
C GLY A 137 -14.33 -42.29 -1.90
N VAL A 138 -14.60 -41.02 -1.61
CA VAL A 138 -14.94 -39.97 -2.59
C VAL A 138 -13.78 -39.00 -2.75
N THR A 139 -13.51 -38.60 -3.98
CA THR A 139 -12.49 -37.59 -4.31
C THR A 139 -13.14 -36.47 -5.10
N ALA A 140 -12.84 -35.21 -4.75
CA ALA A 140 -13.27 -34.04 -5.51
C ALA A 140 -12.26 -33.74 -6.63
N ASP A 141 -12.78 -33.45 -7.82
CA ASP A 141 -11.98 -32.95 -8.93
C ASP A 141 -11.64 -31.46 -8.71
N PRO A 142 -10.40 -31.02 -8.97
CA PRO A 142 -9.99 -29.63 -8.77
C PRO A 142 -10.68 -28.65 -9.73
N ALA A 143 -11.20 -29.13 -10.87
CA ALA A 143 -11.96 -28.32 -11.82
C ALA A 143 -13.46 -28.51 -11.61
N LEU A 144 -14.16 -27.38 -11.53
CA LEU A 144 -15.62 -27.33 -11.43
C LEU A 144 -16.29 -27.70 -12.76
N SER A 145 -17.58 -28.03 -12.70
CA SER A 145 -18.44 -28.11 -13.89
C SER A 145 -18.51 -26.73 -14.56
N PHE A 146 -18.43 -26.71 -15.90
CA PHE A 146 -18.68 -25.50 -16.68
C PHE A 146 -20.16 -25.26 -16.92
N ASP A 147 -20.93 -26.34 -17.05
CA ASP A 147 -22.38 -26.30 -17.20
C ASP A 147 -23.01 -26.16 -15.80
N SER A 148 -23.94 -25.20 -15.66
CA SER A 148 -24.72 -24.99 -14.44
C SER A 148 -25.84 -26.03 -14.32
N THR A 149 -26.56 -26.27 -15.41
CA THR A 149 -27.72 -27.17 -15.47
C THR A 149 -27.30 -28.52 -16.05
N LEU A 150 -27.63 -29.61 -15.37
CA LEU A 150 -27.27 -30.97 -15.77
C LEU A 150 -28.49 -31.88 -15.76
N THR A 151 -28.48 -32.90 -16.63
CA THR A 151 -29.52 -33.93 -16.71
C THR A 151 -29.18 -35.13 -15.80
N PRO A 152 -30.16 -35.71 -15.10
CA PRO A 152 -29.93 -36.87 -14.25
C PRO A 152 -29.69 -38.11 -15.12
N ALA A 153 -28.54 -38.76 -14.96
CA ALA A 153 -28.17 -39.98 -15.68
C ALA A 153 -27.97 -41.16 -14.72
N CYS A 154 -28.94 -41.36 -13.82
CA CYS A 154 -28.88 -42.35 -12.75
C CYS A 154 -30.29 -42.84 -12.35
N ASP A 155 -30.35 -43.90 -11.54
CA ASP A 155 -31.60 -44.49 -11.08
C ASP A 155 -32.15 -43.93 -9.77
N LEU A 156 -31.46 -42.96 -9.17
CA LEU A 156 -31.92 -42.31 -7.95
C LEU A 156 -33.29 -41.66 -8.18
N PRO A 157 -34.36 -42.10 -7.48
CA PRO A 157 -35.71 -41.57 -7.70
C PRO A 157 -35.81 -40.07 -7.46
N ALA A 158 -34.97 -39.53 -6.57
CA ALA A 158 -34.89 -38.08 -6.32
C ALA A 158 -34.42 -37.31 -7.55
N ALA A 159 -33.37 -37.80 -8.22
CA ALA A 159 -32.83 -37.19 -9.43
C ALA A 159 -33.79 -37.34 -10.61
N ARG A 160 -34.36 -38.54 -10.83
CA ARG A 160 -35.29 -38.76 -11.94
C ARG A 160 -36.57 -37.93 -11.85
N ARG A 161 -37.12 -37.73 -10.65
CA ARG A 161 -38.31 -36.88 -10.43
C ARG A 161 -38.00 -35.39 -10.57
N ALA A 162 -36.76 -34.98 -10.34
CA ALA A 162 -36.34 -33.60 -10.54
C ALA A 162 -36.15 -33.27 -12.01
N GLY A 163 -35.63 -34.22 -12.80
CA GLY A 163 -35.22 -33.92 -14.17
C GLY A 163 -33.97 -33.05 -14.15
N ASP A 164 -33.83 -32.17 -15.14
CA ASP A 164 -32.71 -31.24 -15.20
C ASP A 164 -32.65 -30.34 -13.97
N ALA A 165 -31.47 -30.09 -13.42
CA ALA A 165 -31.29 -29.25 -12.23
C ALA A 165 -29.93 -28.55 -12.23
N ASP A 166 -29.84 -27.41 -11.54
CA ASP A 166 -28.62 -26.61 -11.40
C ASP A 166 -27.67 -27.23 -10.38
N THR A 167 -27.11 -28.36 -10.79
CA THR A 167 -26.17 -29.18 -10.02
C THR A 167 -24.72 -28.98 -10.49
N GLY A 168 -24.48 -27.97 -11.31
CA GLY A 168 -23.14 -27.53 -11.70
C GLY A 168 -22.35 -27.03 -10.48
N GLY A 169 -21.11 -27.50 -10.35
CA GLY A 169 -20.27 -27.17 -9.20
C GLY A 169 -19.12 -28.15 -9.06
N VAL A 170 -18.84 -28.58 -7.84
CA VAL A 170 -17.79 -29.56 -7.57
C VAL A 170 -18.17 -30.91 -8.18
N ARG A 171 -17.20 -31.55 -8.83
CA ARG A 171 -17.37 -32.85 -9.47
C ARG A 171 -16.65 -33.91 -8.65
N TYR A 172 -17.23 -35.09 -8.55
CA TYR A 172 -16.73 -36.16 -7.69
C TYR A 172 -16.52 -37.45 -8.47
N SER A 173 -15.49 -38.17 -8.06
CA SER A 173 -15.29 -39.58 -8.39
C SER A 173 -15.38 -40.40 -7.11
N THR A 174 -15.79 -41.66 -7.23
CA THR A 174 -15.80 -42.60 -6.11
C THR A 174 -15.53 -44.01 -6.62
N HIS A 175 -14.93 -44.82 -5.77
CA HIS A 175 -14.78 -46.26 -5.98
C HIS A 175 -15.77 -47.08 -5.13
N LEU A 176 -16.64 -46.41 -4.38
CA LEU A 176 -17.70 -47.03 -3.60
C LEU A 176 -18.89 -47.37 -4.50
N GLU A 177 -19.72 -48.30 -4.03
CA GLU A 177 -21.04 -48.51 -4.58
C GLU A 177 -21.94 -47.31 -4.22
N ALA A 178 -22.28 -46.49 -5.21
CA ALA A 178 -23.02 -45.24 -5.02
C ALA A 178 -23.91 -44.93 -6.23
N ASP A 179 -25.03 -44.25 -5.98
CA ASP A 179 -25.80 -43.63 -7.06
C ASP A 179 -25.04 -42.36 -7.50
N ALA A 180 -24.46 -42.39 -8.70
CA ALA A 180 -23.73 -41.28 -9.29
C ALA A 180 -24.59 -40.56 -10.33
N CYS A 181 -25.05 -39.35 -10.00
CA CYS A 181 -26.03 -38.59 -10.78
C CYS A 181 -25.44 -37.28 -11.30
N TYR A 182 -26.12 -36.68 -12.29
CA TYR A 182 -25.75 -35.41 -12.90
C TYR A 182 -24.28 -35.38 -13.38
N PRO A 183 -23.94 -36.18 -14.41
CA PRO A 183 -22.56 -36.28 -14.88
C PRO A 183 -22.12 -35.01 -15.62
N SER A 184 -20.96 -34.47 -15.23
CA SER A 184 -20.23 -33.41 -15.93
C SER A 184 -18.86 -33.94 -16.35
N ARG A 185 -18.67 -34.16 -17.66
CA ARG A 185 -17.48 -34.78 -18.25
C ARG A 185 -17.07 -36.10 -17.55
N ARG A 186 -18.03 -37.02 -17.38
CA ARG A 186 -17.90 -38.37 -16.76
C ARG A 186 -17.74 -38.41 -15.24
N LEU A 187 -17.72 -37.27 -14.55
CA LEU A 187 -17.73 -37.20 -13.09
C LEU A 187 -19.10 -36.76 -12.60
N ALA A 188 -19.56 -37.27 -11.47
CA ALA A 188 -20.88 -36.92 -10.94
C ALA A 188 -20.81 -35.65 -10.09
N THR A 189 -21.83 -34.79 -10.16
CA THR A 189 -21.97 -33.67 -9.22
C THR A 189 -22.91 -34.00 -8.05
N LEU A 190 -23.60 -35.14 -8.11
CA LEU A 190 -24.34 -35.69 -6.98
C LEU A 190 -23.98 -37.16 -6.78
N LEU A 191 -23.58 -37.51 -5.55
CA LEU A 191 -23.37 -38.89 -5.13
C LEU A 191 -24.31 -39.21 -3.98
N ARG A 192 -24.94 -40.39 -3.99
CA ARG A 192 -25.56 -40.98 -2.81
C ARG A 192 -24.85 -42.29 -2.48
N ILE A 193 -24.29 -42.36 -1.28
CA ILE A 193 -23.50 -43.46 -0.78
C ILE A 193 -24.30 -44.13 0.33
N PRO A 194 -24.84 -45.34 0.12
CA PRO A 194 -25.51 -46.10 1.17
C PRO A 194 -24.54 -46.37 2.33
N ASP A 195 -25.03 -46.29 3.56
CA ASP A 195 -24.23 -46.66 4.73
C ASP A 195 -24.20 -48.19 4.88
N PRO A 196 -23.05 -48.86 4.68
CA PRO A 196 -22.95 -50.31 4.77
C PRO A 196 -23.11 -50.82 6.21
N SER A 197 -22.88 -49.97 7.21
CA SER A 197 -22.98 -50.31 8.63
C SER A 197 -24.41 -50.26 9.16
N ALA A 198 -25.30 -49.53 8.46
CA ALA A 198 -26.72 -49.50 8.75
C ALA A 198 -27.35 -50.82 8.29
N LYS A 199 -27.47 -51.80 9.20
CA LYS A 199 -28.30 -53.00 8.97
C LYS A 199 -29.68 -52.54 8.52
N ALA A 200 -30.08 -52.94 7.30
CA ALA A 200 -31.43 -52.76 6.79
C ALA A 200 -32.40 -53.31 7.84
N SER A 201 -32.98 -52.39 8.61
CA SER A 201 -33.94 -52.72 9.64
C SER A 201 -35.26 -52.91 8.91
N ALA A 202 -36.06 -53.91 9.28
CA ALA A 202 -37.30 -54.24 8.56
C ALA A 202 -38.30 -53.07 8.47
N GLU A 203 -38.11 -52.00 9.25
CA GLU A 203 -39.04 -50.88 9.41
C GLU A 203 -38.40 -49.48 9.21
N GLY A 204 -37.32 -49.33 8.43
CA GLY A 204 -36.76 -47.99 8.18
C GLY A 204 -35.84 -47.89 6.97
N ALA A 205 -35.76 -46.68 6.39
CA ALA A 205 -34.82 -46.38 5.32
C ALA A 205 -33.37 -46.53 5.80
N GLN A 206 -32.51 -47.11 4.97
CA GLN A 206 -31.09 -47.23 5.25
C GLN A 206 -30.45 -45.83 5.37
N GLY A 207 -29.47 -45.71 6.28
CA GLY A 207 -28.63 -44.51 6.36
C GLY A 207 -27.88 -44.29 5.05
N ASP A 208 -27.64 -43.03 4.69
CA ASP A 208 -26.86 -42.69 3.51
C ASP A 208 -26.16 -41.33 3.64
N THR A 209 -25.08 -41.17 2.88
CA THR A 209 -24.38 -39.89 2.73
C THR A 209 -24.59 -39.39 1.31
N VAL A 210 -25.20 -38.22 1.18
CA VAL A 210 -25.38 -37.51 -0.08
C VAL A 210 -24.32 -36.42 -0.18
N VAL A 211 -23.52 -36.46 -1.25
CA VAL A 211 -22.57 -35.41 -1.59
C VAL A 211 -23.17 -34.63 -2.75
N LEU A 212 -23.48 -33.35 -2.54
CA LEU A 212 -24.06 -32.46 -3.54
C LEU A 212 -23.04 -31.39 -3.89
N GLY A 213 -22.56 -31.34 -5.14
CA GLY A 213 -21.50 -30.43 -5.59
C GLY A 213 -21.93 -28.99 -5.81
N ALA A 214 -23.24 -28.72 -5.82
CA ALA A 214 -23.82 -27.41 -6.05
C ALA A 214 -24.49 -26.85 -4.80
N ARG A 215 -24.37 -25.53 -4.62
CA ARG A 215 -25.06 -24.79 -3.55
C ARG A 215 -26.34 -24.15 -4.08
N ASP A 216 -26.34 -23.81 -5.37
CA ASP A 216 -27.29 -22.90 -6.00
C ASP A 216 -28.73 -23.42 -5.93
N ILE A 217 -28.90 -24.74 -6.08
CA ILE A 217 -30.17 -25.46 -5.88
C ILE A 217 -30.85 -25.20 -4.52
N LEU A 218 -30.11 -24.81 -3.48
CA LEU A 218 -30.66 -24.53 -2.14
C LEU A 218 -30.97 -23.04 -1.94
N LEU A 219 -30.63 -22.18 -2.89
CA LEU A 219 -30.77 -20.73 -2.77
C LEU A 219 -32.16 -20.27 -3.19
N ASN A 220 -32.70 -19.28 -2.48
CA ASN A 220 -34.02 -18.74 -2.74
C ASN A 220 -34.20 -18.24 -4.19
N ASN A 221 -33.15 -17.68 -4.79
CA ASN A 221 -33.20 -17.09 -6.13
C ASN A 221 -33.07 -18.09 -7.30
N HIS A 222 -32.76 -19.36 -7.02
CA HIS A 222 -32.63 -20.41 -8.02
C HIS A 222 -33.59 -21.57 -7.77
N LEU A 223 -34.33 -21.56 -6.65
CA LEU A 223 -35.13 -22.72 -6.22
C LEU A 223 -36.25 -23.07 -7.21
N ASP A 224 -36.83 -22.07 -7.86
CA ASP A 224 -37.89 -22.20 -8.87
C ASP A 224 -37.38 -22.47 -10.29
N GLU A 225 -36.06 -22.53 -10.48
CA GLU A 225 -35.43 -22.89 -11.75
C GLU A 225 -35.35 -24.42 -11.92
N HIS A 226 -35.64 -24.89 -13.13
CA HIS A 226 -35.52 -26.30 -13.51
C HIS A 226 -36.17 -27.26 -12.48
N GLY A 227 -35.46 -28.33 -12.10
CA GLY A 227 -35.85 -29.31 -11.09
C GLY A 227 -35.33 -29.01 -9.68
N ASN A 228 -34.84 -27.80 -9.40
CA ASN A 228 -34.11 -27.47 -8.18
C ASN A 228 -34.94 -27.73 -6.92
N ALA A 229 -36.14 -27.16 -6.83
CA ALA A 229 -37.06 -27.43 -5.71
C ALA A 229 -37.35 -28.93 -5.56
N SER A 230 -37.64 -29.62 -6.66
CA SER A 230 -37.97 -31.04 -6.63
C SER A 230 -36.81 -31.87 -6.07
N LEU A 231 -35.58 -31.61 -6.50
CA LEU A 231 -34.39 -32.32 -6.01
C LEU A 231 -34.10 -31.94 -4.55
N ALA A 232 -34.07 -30.65 -4.20
CA ALA A 232 -33.79 -30.18 -2.84
C ALA A 232 -34.75 -30.80 -1.81
N LEU A 233 -36.05 -30.73 -2.08
CA LEU A 233 -37.08 -31.23 -1.17
C LEU A 233 -37.00 -32.75 -0.98
N GLN A 234 -36.65 -33.50 -2.03
CA GLN A 234 -36.54 -34.95 -1.93
C GLN A 234 -35.25 -35.41 -1.26
N LEU A 235 -34.15 -34.66 -1.40
CA LEU A 235 -32.90 -34.96 -0.70
C LEU A 235 -33.03 -34.65 0.79
N LEU A 236 -33.58 -33.48 1.13
CA LEU A 236 -33.65 -32.98 2.50
C LEU A 236 -34.85 -33.55 3.28
N GLY A 237 -36.00 -33.68 2.62
CA GLY A 237 -37.25 -34.18 3.21
C GLY A 237 -37.39 -35.70 3.19
N SER A 238 -36.28 -36.45 3.09
CA SER A 238 -36.31 -37.92 3.14
C SER A 238 -36.70 -38.49 4.50
N ARG A 239 -36.70 -37.64 5.53
CA ARG A 239 -36.89 -37.96 6.95
C ARG A 239 -37.68 -36.84 7.63
N ASP A 240 -38.27 -37.12 8.79
CA ASP A 240 -39.20 -36.22 9.48
C ASP A 240 -38.51 -35.00 10.12
N HIS A 241 -37.23 -35.12 10.45
CA HIS A 241 -36.43 -34.07 11.07
C HIS A 241 -35.27 -33.66 10.16
N LEU A 242 -35.21 -32.37 9.82
CA LEU A 242 -34.06 -31.75 9.14
C LEU A 242 -33.27 -30.92 10.14
N VAL A 243 -32.02 -31.30 10.37
CA VAL A 243 -31.06 -30.51 11.13
C VAL A 243 -30.17 -29.78 10.14
N TRP A 244 -30.23 -28.46 10.16
CA TRP A 244 -29.48 -27.59 9.27
C TRP A 244 -28.26 -27.04 10.02
N TYR A 245 -27.08 -27.63 9.77
CA TYR A 245 -25.84 -27.21 10.39
C TYR A 245 -25.18 -26.08 9.59
N LEU A 246 -25.14 -24.88 10.18
CA LEU A 246 -24.41 -23.71 9.70
C LEU A 246 -23.15 -23.53 10.56
N PRO A 247 -21.96 -23.98 10.09
CA PRO A 247 -20.73 -23.73 10.82
C PRO A 247 -20.51 -22.23 10.99
N SER A 248 -20.42 -21.78 12.24
CA SER A 248 -20.07 -20.39 12.55
C SER A 248 -18.60 -20.29 12.94
N LEU A 249 -17.95 -19.15 12.66
CA LEU A 249 -16.56 -18.89 13.10
C LEU A 249 -16.42 -18.92 14.64
N SER A 250 -17.53 -18.84 15.37
CA SER A 250 -17.60 -18.97 16.82
C SER A 250 -17.45 -20.41 17.32
N ASP A 251 -17.51 -21.41 16.43
CA ASP A 251 -17.34 -22.83 16.72
C ASP A 251 -15.88 -23.31 16.59
N VAL A 252 -14.93 -22.38 16.47
CA VAL A 252 -13.50 -22.66 16.62
C VAL A 252 -13.24 -22.72 18.14
N PRO A 253 -13.02 -23.91 18.74
CA PRO A 253 -12.59 -23.96 20.13
C PRO A 253 -11.31 -23.13 20.25
N ALA A 254 -11.27 -22.23 21.24
CA ALA A 254 -10.08 -21.45 21.55
C ALA A 254 -8.88 -22.40 21.58
N PRO A 255 -7.86 -22.18 20.74
CA PRO A 255 -6.74 -23.09 20.72
C PRO A 255 -5.94 -22.90 22.01
N ASP A 256 -5.72 -23.99 22.73
CA ASP A 256 -4.72 -24.11 23.82
C ASP A 256 -3.27 -24.06 23.27
N GLU A 257 -3.08 -23.54 22.07
CA GLU A 257 -1.80 -23.31 21.43
C GLU A 257 -1.90 -21.98 20.69
N GLU A 258 -1.06 -21.03 21.07
CA GLU A 258 -0.89 -19.73 20.42
C GLU A 258 -0.59 -19.94 18.92
N ARG A 259 -1.64 -20.02 18.09
CA ARG A 259 -1.48 -19.95 16.63
C ARG A 259 -0.89 -18.58 16.34
N SER A 260 0.35 -18.59 15.86
CA SER A 260 1.05 -17.38 15.49
C SER A 260 0.25 -16.66 14.40
N PHE A 261 0.21 -15.33 14.45
CA PHE A 261 -0.48 -14.47 13.47
C PHE A 261 -0.16 -14.85 12.00
N PHE A 262 1.00 -15.47 11.77
CA PHE A 262 1.45 -15.94 10.46
C PHE A 262 0.73 -17.19 9.93
N ASP A 263 0.07 -18.00 10.78
CA ASP A 263 -0.69 -19.18 10.36
C ASP A 263 -2.10 -18.84 9.84
N LEU A 264 -2.56 -17.60 10.09
CA LEU A 264 -3.83 -17.09 9.57
C LEU A 264 -3.69 -16.45 8.19
N LEU A 265 -2.45 -16.26 7.71
CA LEU A 265 -2.17 -15.70 6.39
C LEU A 265 -2.13 -16.83 5.34
N PRO A 266 -2.93 -16.75 4.26
CA PRO A 266 -2.88 -17.72 3.17
C PRO A 266 -1.45 -17.90 2.65
N SER A 267 -1.02 -19.14 2.38
CA SER A 267 0.38 -19.49 2.08
C SER A 267 1.03 -18.70 0.92
N GLY A 268 0.23 -18.16 -0.01
CA GLY A 268 0.71 -17.28 -1.08
C GLY A 268 1.14 -15.88 -0.65
N TRP A 269 0.68 -15.38 0.50
CA TRP A 269 1.01 -14.03 0.97
C TRP A 269 2.47 -13.90 1.43
N LEU A 270 3.06 -14.97 1.97
CA LEU A 270 4.49 -15.01 2.33
C LEU A 270 5.39 -14.78 1.11
N TRP A 271 5.00 -15.30 -0.06
CA TRP A 271 5.71 -15.06 -1.30
C TRP A 271 5.56 -13.62 -1.79
N GLY A 272 4.36 -13.05 -1.65
CA GLY A 272 4.11 -11.65 -1.98
C GLY A 272 4.92 -10.68 -1.12
N THR A 273 4.97 -10.90 0.20
CA THR A 273 5.76 -10.06 1.12
C THR A 273 7.26 -10.23 0.92
N LEU A 274 7.73 -11.45 0.60
CA LEU A 274 9.13 -11.71 0.25
C LEU A 274 9.54 -10.97 -1.03
N GLN A 275 8.71 -10.99 -2.07
CA GLN A 275 8.96 -10.24 -3.31
C GLN A 275 9.02 -8.74 -3.06
N LEU A 276 8.12 -8.22 -2.21
CA LEU A 276 8.08 -6.81 -1.86
C LEU A 276 9.32 -6.41 -1.04
N PHE A 277 9.77 -7.28 -0.13
CA PHE A 277 11.03 -7.11 0.60
C PHE A 277 12.24 -7.09 -0.34
N ILE A 278 12.33 -8.03 -1.28
CA ILE A 278 13.42 -8.08 -2.27
C ILE A 278 13.41 -6.81 -3.14
N ALA A 279 12.23 -6.37 -3.61
CA ALA A 279 12.09 -5.15 -4.39
C ALA A 279 12.53 -3.91 -3.59
N ALA A 280 12.14 -3.82 -2.31
CA ALA A 280 12.57 -2.75 -1.41
C ALA A 280 14.07 -2.79 -1.16
N ALA A 281 14.66 -3.97 -0.97
CA ALA A 281 16.10 -4.15 -0.79
C ALA A 281 16.88 -3.73 -2.04
N LEU A 282 16.44 -4.12 -3.24
CA LEU A 282 17.04 -3.69 -4.51
C LEU A 282 16.91 -2.18 -4.71
N ALA A 283 15.76 -1.59 -4.40
CA ALA A 283 15.56 -0.15 -4.46
C ALA A 283 16.47 0.59 -3.47
N ALA A 284 16.62 0.06 -2.25
CA ALA A 284 17.53 0.59 -1.25
C ALA A 284 18.99 0.48 -1.72
N LEU A 285 19.41 -0.65 -2.29
CA LEU A 285 20.75 -0.86 -2.83
C LEU A 285 21.05 0.09 -4.00
N TRP A 286 20.09 0.25 -4.91
CA TRP A 286 20.17 1.18 -6.04
C TRP A 286 20.31 2.63 -5.55
N ARG A 287 19.52 3.01 -4.56
CA ARG A 287 19.52 4.38 -4.02
C ARG A 287 20.69 4.66 -3.07
N ALA A 288 21.26 3.61 -2.46
CA ALA A 288 22.45 3.68 -1.62
C ALA A 288 23.75 3.75 -2.44
N ARG A 289 23.72 3.36 -3.72
CA ARG A 289 24.84 3.61 -4.65
C ARG A 289 24.95 5.11 -4.94
N ARG A 290 25.68 5.82 -4.08
CA ARG A 290 26.14 7.19 -4.33
C ARG A 290 27.07 7.19 -5.55
N LEU A 291 26.57 7.66 -6.69
CA LEU A 291 27.44 8.20 -7.73
C LEU A 291 28.12 9.43 -7.12
N GLY A 292 29.46 9.40 -7.02
CA GLY A 292 30.27 10.40 -6.35
C GLY A 292 30.13 11.82 -6.94
N PRO A 293 30.77 12.83 -6.33
CA PRO A 293 30.61 14.22 -6.74
C PRO A 293 30.91 14.41 -8.23
N LEU A 294 29.99 15.08 -8.94
CA LEU A 294 30.25 15.52 -10.31
C LEU A 294 31.41 16.50 -10.27
N VAL A 295 32.49 16.14 -10.98
CA VAL A 295 33.60 16.96 -11.48
C VAL A 295 33.92 18.23 -10.67
N PRO A 296 35.06 18.31 -9.95
CA PRO A 296 35.49 19.57 -9.37
C PRO A 296 35.85 20.54 -10.50
N GLU A 297 35.04 21.59 -10.64
CA GLU A 297 35.33 22.72 -11.52
C GLU A 297 36.62 23.42 -11.05
N LYS A 298 37.54 23.72 -11.99
CA LYS A 298 38.85 24.30 -11.69
C LYS A 298 38.70 25.72 -11.12
N LEU A 299 39.29 25.94 -9.95
CA LEU A 299 39.37 27.23 -9.25
C LEU A 299 40.18 28.29 -10.04
N PRO A 300 39.92 29.59 -9.80
CA PRO A 300 40.39 30.69 -10.64
C PRO A 300 41.90 30.88 -10.61
N VAL A 301 42.43 31.25 -11.78
CA VAL A 301 43.84 31.61 -12.01
C VAL A 301 44.23 32.79 -11.11
N ALA A 302 45.39 32.70 -10.44
CA ALA A 302 45.95 33.81 -9.69
C ALA A 302 46.36 34.93 -10.67
N ILE A 303 45.56 36.00 -10.74
CA ILE A 303 45.86 37.18 -11.55
C ILE A 303 46.76 38.11 -10.73
N ARG A 304 47.86 38.59 -11.33
CA ARG A 304 48.73 39.57 -10.64
C ARG A 304 47.96 40.85 -10.37
N ALA A 305 48.16 41.45 -9.19
CA ALA A 305 47.47 42.69 -8.80
C ALA A 305 47.68 43.85 -9.79
N SER A 306 48.78 43.87 -10.54
CA SER A 306 49.01 44.84 -11.61
C SER A 306 48.02 44.72 -12.77
N GLU A 307 47.64 43.50 -13.14
CA GLU A 307 46.71 43.26 -14.26
C GLU A 307 45.27 43.65 -13.89
N THR A 308 44.87 43.49 -12.62
CA THR A 308 43.54 43.91 -12.16
C THR A 308 43.42 45.42 -12.08
N VAL A 309 44.48 46.12 -11.66
CA VAL A 309 44.54 47.59 -11.65
C VAL A 309 44.51 48.13 -13.08
N GLU A 310 45.31 47.58 -13.99
CA GLU A 310 45.32 48.01 -15.39
C GLU A 310 43.97 47.73 -16.08
N GLY A 311 43.40 46.55 -15.85
CA GLY A 311 42.07 46.18 -16.35
C GLY A 311 41.00 47.15 -15.88
N ARG A 312 41.01 47.52 -14.60
CA ARG A 312 40.06 48.48 -14.03
C ARG A 312 40.27 49.90 -14.57
N ALA A 313 41.52 50.34 -14.73
CA ALA A 313 41.84 51.63 -15.35
C ALA A 313 41.35 51.70 -16.81
N ARG A 314 41.57 50.63 -17.60
CA ARG A 314 41.06 50.53 -18.98
C ARG A 314 39.53 50.61 -19.03
N LEU A 315 38.84 49.99 -18.07
CA LEU A 315 37.38 50.06 -17.96
C LEU A 315 36.89 51.48 -17.61
N TYR A 316 37.52 52.17 -16.66
CA TYR A 316 37.17 53.55 -16.33
C TYR A 316 37.40 54.50 -17.51
N ARG A 317 38.51 54.33 -18.24
CA ARG A 317 38.76 55.09 -19.47
C ARG A 317 37.73 54.81 -20.55
N LYS A 318 37.40 53.53 -20.82
CA LYS A 318 36.40 53.15 -21.82
C LYS A 318 35.01 53.71 -21.49
N ALA A 319 34.66 53.79 -20.21
CA ALA A 319 33.39 54.34 -19.74
C ALA A 319 33.40 55.87 -19.55
N ASN A 320 34.51 56.56 -19.83
CA ASN A 320 34.71 57.99 -19.52
C ASN A 320 34.38 58.35 -18.05
N ALA A 321 34.60 57.42 -17.11
CA ALA A 321 34.21 57.54 -15.70
C ALA A 321 35.24 58.31 -14.86
N ARG A 322 35.49 59.56 -15.25
CA ARG A 322 36.49 60.47 -14.64
C ARG A 322 36.18 60.79 -13.17
N ASP A 323 34.90 60.96 -12.88
CA ASP A 323 34.35 61.15 -11.54
C ASP A 323 34.72 60.01 -10.59
N ARG A 324 34.55 58.76 -11.03
CA ARG A 324 34.86 57.56 -10.23
C ARG A 324 36.36 57.36 -10.07
N ALA A 325 37.15 57.64 -11.12
CA ALA A 325 38.60 57.57 -11.05
C ALA A 325 39.15 58.60 -10.05
N ALA A 326 38.72 59.87 -10.14
CA ALA A 326 39.12 60.94 -9.23
C ALA A 326 38.71 60.65 -7.77
N THR A 327 37.50 60.13 -7.56
CA THR A 327 37.01 59.76 -6.21
C THR A 327 37.84 58.63 -5.62
N ALA A 328 38.18 57.62 -6.42
CA ALA A 328 39.02 56.50 -5.98
C ALA A 328 40.44 56.95 -5.61
N LEU A 329 41.07 57.80 -6.43
CA LEU A 329 42.38 58.38 -6.16
C LEU A 329 42.36 59.22 -4.87
N ARG A 330 41.46 60.20 -4.77
CA ARG A 330 41.31 61.05 -3.59
C ARG A 330 41.01 60.25 -2.33
N SER A 331 40.14 59.24 -2.41
CA SER A 331 39.85 58.36 -1.28
C SER A 331 41.07 57.57 -0.83
N ALA A 332 41.85 57.02 -1.77
CA ALA A 332 43.05 56.25 -1.45
C ALA A 332 44.15 57.15 -0.86
N THR A 333 44.38 58.33 -1.43
CA THR A 333 45.35 59.32 -0.92
C THR A 333 44.97 59.77 0.50
N ARG A 334 43.71 60.10 0.77
CA ARG A 334 43.24 60.45 2.12
C ARG A 334 43.50 59.34 3.14
N THR A 335 43.21 58.10 2.78
CA THR A 335 43.46 56.92 3.62
C THR A 335 44.95 56.72 3.92
N ARG A 336 45.84 57.00 2.96
CA ARG A 336 47.30 56.91 3.14
C ARG A 336 47.89 58.07 3.92
N LEU A 337 47.36 59.28 3.76
CA LEU A 337 47.80 60.49 4.45
C LEU A 337 47.39 60.51 5.93
N ALA A 338 46.20 60.04 6.26
CA ALA A 338 45.65 60.07 7.63
C ALA A 338 46.63 59.57 8.73
N PRO A 339 47.26 58.39 8.62
CA PRO A 339 48.22 57.93 9.63
C PRO A 339 49.49 58.78 9.71
N LEU A 340 49.91 59.44 8.62
CA LEU A 340 51.12 60.28 8.60
C LEU A 340 50.94 61.58 9.38
N VAL A 341 49.71 62.10 9.42
CA VAL A 341 49.34 63.33 10.14
C VAL A 341 48.68 63.06 11.51
N GLY A 342 48.65 61.81 11.97
CA GLY A 342 48.09 61.43 13.27
C GLY A 342 46.56 61.36 13.35
N VAL A 343 45.87 61.27 12.21
CA VAL A 343 44.40 61.18 12.12
C VAL A 343 43.97 59.71 11.97
N PRO A 344 42.97 59.22 12.71
CA PRO A 344 42.42 57.87 12.51
C PRO A 344 41.88 57.68 11.08
N VAL A 345 42.16 56.53 10.46
CA VAL A 345 41.74 56.23 9.08
C VAL A 345 40.21 56.33 8.87
N THR A 346 39.43 56.05 9.91
CA THR A 346 37.96 56.21 9.90
C THR A 346 37.51 57.66 9.71
N GLN A 347 38.35 58.63 10.07
CA GLN A 347 38.13 60.06 9.92
C GLN A 347 38.92 60.66 8.73
N ALA A 348 39.50 59.82 7.87
CA ALA A 348 40.22 60.30 6.68
C ALA A 348 39.28 60.90 5.62
N GLN A 349 38.01 60.51 5.63
CA GLN A 349 37.03 60.93 4.63
C GLN A 349 36.28 62.21 5.02
N THR A 350 36.58 62.80 6.18
CA THR A 350 35.95 64.03 6.68
C THR A 350 36.91 65.22 6.56
N PRO A 351 36.53 66.31 5.86
CA PRO A 351 37.39 67.49 5.68
C PRO A 351 37.81 68.14 7.01
N GLU A 352 36.88 68.18 7.95
CA GLU A 352 36.98 68.85 9.25
C GLU A 352 38.11 68.28 10.12
N SER A 353 38.41 66.98 10.01
CA SER A 353 39.46 66.31 10.78
C SER A 353 40.80 66.28 10.05
N LEU A 354 40.78 66.08 8.73
CA LEU A 354 42.00 65.83 7.95
C LEU A 354 42.70 67.12 7.52
N LEU A 355 41.96 68.16 7.11
CA LEU A 355 42.55 69.39 6.59
C LEU A 355 43.33 70.18 7.65
N PRO A 356 42.83 70.34 8.90
CA PRO A 356 43.61 71.03 9.93
C PRO A 356 44.92 70.30 10.25
N ALA A 357 44.87 68.97 10.37
CA ALA A 357 46.06 68.14 10.66
C ALA A 357 47.10 68.22 9.54
N LEU A 358 46.67 68.17 8.26
CA LEU A 358 47.55 68.35 7.11
C LEU A 358 48.18 69.74 7.07
N SER A 359 47.39 70.79 7.30
CA SER A 359 47.87 72.17 7.29
C SER A 359 48.89 72.45 8.41
N ALA A 360 48.70 71.84 9.58
CA ALA A 360 49.63 71.93 10.71
C ALA A 360 50.93 71.16 10.47
N HIS A 361 50.91 70.13 9.62
CA HIS A 361 52.06 69.32 9.26
C HIS A 361 52.92 70.00 8.18
N LEU A 362 52.30 70.62 7.17
CA LEU A 362 52.96 71.24 6.00
C LEU A 362 53.46 72.68 6.24
N ARG A 363 53.82 73.05 7.48
CA ARG A 363 54.09 74.43 7.95
C ARG A 363 54.90 75.27 6.93
N GLY A 364 54.22 76.14 6.18
CA GLY A 364 54.83 77.22 5.39
C GLY A 364 55.23 76.90 3.93
N ALA A 365 55.02 75.69 3.41
CA ALA A 365 55.44 75.33 2.04
C ALA A 365 54.37 75.60 0.95
N HIS A 366 53.10 75.73 1.31
CA HIS A 366 52.01 76.06 0.38
C HIS A 366 51.43 77.44 0.71
N GLY A 367 52.16 78.48 0.26
CA GLY A 367 51.83 79.90 0.41
C GLY A 367 50.81 80.45 -0.60
N ASP A 368 50.20 79.63 -1.45
CA ASP A 368 49.11 80.05 -2.33
C ASP A 368 47.96 79.06 -2.25
N GLY A 369 46.79 79.55 -1.81
CA GLY A 369 45.58 78.79 -1.52
C GLY A 369 44.90 78.16 -2.73
N GLN A 370 45.55 77.22 -3.42
CA GLN A 370 44.82 76.11 -4.03
C GLN A 370 44.32 75.26 -2.87
N SER A 371 43.06 75.47 -2.47
CA SER A 371 42.52 74.87 -1.26
C SER A 371 42.79 73.35 -1.27
N LEU A 372 43.51 72.84 -0.26
CA LEU A 372 43.64 71.39 -0.02
C LEU A 372 42.26 70.70 -0.05
N HIS A 373 41.23 71.47 0.29
CA HIS A 373 39.83 71.15 0.06
C HIS A 373 39.49 70.84 -1.41
N ALA A 374 39.81 71.70 -2.38
CA ALA A 374 39.60 71.42 -3.80
C ALA A 374 40.41 70.22 -4.31
N LEU A 375 41.63 70.01 -3.80
CA LEU A 375 42.46 68.87 -4.22
C LEU A 375 41.91 67.53 -3.71
N LEU A 376 41.56 67.44 -2.42
CA LEU A 376 41.12 66.19 -1.77
C LEU A 376 39.61 65.97 -1.78
N PHE A 377 38.81 67.03 -1.89
CA PHE A 377 37.34 67.03 -1.79
C PHE A 377 36.63 67.84 -2.89
N GLY A 378 37.37 68.31 -3.91
CA GLY A 378 36.80 69.16 -4.96
C GLY A 378 35.92 68.44 -5.97
N PRO A 379 35.38 69.19 -6.95
CA PRO A 379 34.54 68.64 -8.01
C PRO A 379 35.30 67.62 -8.89
N PRO A 380 34.59 66.81 -9.69
CA PRO A 380 35.21 65.88 -10.63
C PRO A 380 35.94 66.64 -11.76
N PRO A 381 37.05 66.10 -12.31
CA PRO A 381 37.78 66.72 -13.41
C PRO A 381 36.95 66.70 -14.70
N GLY A 382 37.07 67.77 -15.50
CA GLY A 382 36.30 67.94 -16.75
C GLY A 382 36.82 67.11 -17.92
N ASP A 383 38.12 66.83 -17.97
CA ASP A 383 38.78 66.08 -19.04
C ASP A 383 39.87 65.13 -18.49
N ASP A 384 40.45 64.32 -19.38
CA ASP A 384 41.49 63.34 -19.01
C ASP A 384 42.79 64.04 -18.59
N ALA A 385 43.10 65.21 -19.16
CA ALA A 385 44.28 66.00 -18.81
C ALA A 385 44.20 66.51 -17.36
N ALA A 386 43.03 67.02 -16.94
CA ALA A 386 42.77 67.44 -15.57
C ALA A 386 42.79 66.26 -14.59
N LEU A 387 42.38 65.06 -15.01
CA LEU A 387 42.47 63.85 -14.17
C LEU A 387 43.93 63.42 -13.95
N ILE A 388 44.78 63.49 -14.98
CA ILE A 388 46.22 63.21 -14.85
C ILE A 388 46.89 64.25 -13.96
N ALA A 389 46.62 65.54 -14.19
CA ALA A 389 47.14 66.61 -13.35
C ALA A 389 46.71 66.45 -11.88
N LEU A 390 45.47 66.03 -11.63
CA LEU A 390 44.99 65.71 -10.28
C LEU A 390 45.78 64.55 -9.65
N ALA A 391 46.07 63.49 -10.40
CA ALA A 391 46.86 62.36 -9.90
C ALA A 391 48.29 62.80 -9.54
N ASP A 392 48.94 63.56 -10.41
CA ASP A 392 50.29 64.10 -10.17
C ASP A 392 50.33 65.02 -8.94
N GLN A 393 49.32 65.88 -8.77
CA GLN A 393 49.19 66.75 -7.59
C GLN A 393 48.96 65.96 -6.29
N LEU A 394 48.17 64.89 -6.33
CA LEU A 394 47.95 64.02 -5.17
C LEU A 394 49.22 63.25 -4.78
N ASP A 395 49.98 62.76 -5.77
CA ASP A 395 51.25 62.06 -5.53
C ASP A 395 52.35 63.01 -5.04
N ALA A 396 52.38 64.25 -5.54
CA ALA A 396 53.26 65.30 -5.04
C ALA A 396 52.96 65.62 -3.57
N LEU A 397 51.68 65.79 -3.22
CA LEU A 397 51.25 66.01 -1.83
C LEU A 397 51.62 64.83 -0.92
N GLU A 398 51.40 63.59 -1.38
CA GLU A 398 51.77 62.40 -0.61
C GLU A 398 53.29 62.31 -0.39
N SER A 399 54.08 62.69 -1.39
CA SER A 399 55.54 62.71 -1.30
C SER A 399 56.05 63.80 -0.35
N GLU A 400 55.42 64.97 -0.34
CA GLU A 400 55.74 66.09 0.54
C GLU A 400 55.44 65.75 2.00
N VAL A 401 54.27 65.17 2.29
CA VAL A 401 53.92 64.73 3.66
C VAL A 401 54.84 63.61 4.16
N ARG A 402 55.41 62.79 3.27
CA ARG A 402 56.31 61.70 3.65
C ARG A 402 57.75 62.15 3.90
N ARG A 403 58.12 63.34 3.43
CA ARG A 403 59.46 63.94 3.58
C ARG A 403 59.31 65.20 4.45
N PRO A 404 59.43 65.07 5.79
CA PRO A 404 59.14 66.15 6.73
C PRO A 404 60.07 67.35 6.57
#